data_AF-A0A2D5XE63-F1
#
_entry.id   AF-A0A2D5XE63-F1
#
_cell.length_a   1.000
_cell.length_b   1.000
_cell.length_c   1.000
_cell.angle_alpha   90.00
_cell.angle_beta   90.00
_cell.angle_gamma   90.00
#
_symmetry.space_group_name_H-M   'P 1'
#
loop_
_entity.id
_entity.type
_entity.pdbx_description
1 polymer ?
#
loop_
_entity_poly.entity_id
_entity_poly.type
_entity_poly.pdbx_seq_one_letter_code
_entity_poly.pdbx_strand_id
1 'polypeptide(L)'
;MKKIFALIFLISIILVASLIGLRDLEEKNSYQGKATLIIMTLGETIQEETDVGGVSVLGLLNKNHDIKVLQTPTSKRLTCIDDVCAKNQFWWKFLVNDELVLSSVDKYYPKDGDVILLEYGEEE
;
A
#
# COMPACT_ATOMS: atom_id res chain seq x y z
N MET A 1 0.30 -40.01 -36.18
CA MET A 1 0.08 -38.56 -36.07
C MET A 1 -0.95 -38.14 -35.02
N LYS A 2 -2.15 -38.77 -34.92
CA LYS A 2 -3.18 -38.42 -33.91
C LYS A 2 -2.73 -38.46 -32.43
N LYS A 3 -1.86 -39.42 -32.04
CA LYS A 3 -1.39 -39.57 -30.65
C LYS A 3 -0.39 -38.50 -30.19
N ILE A 4 0.38 -37.92 -31.12
CA ILE A 4 1.39 -36.88 -30.81
C ILE A 4 0.70 -35.53 -30.54
N PHE A 5 -0.35 -35.20 -31.31
CA PHE A 5 -1.14 -33.99 -31.10
C PHE A 5 -1.85 -33.96 -29.74
N ALA A 6 -2.39 -35.11 -29.29
CA ALA A 6 -3.03 -35.21 -27.98
C ALA A 6 -2.04 -34.99 -26.82
N LEU A 7 -0.80 -35.44 -26.97
CA LEU A 7 0.23 -35.30 -25.93
C LEU A 7 0.68 -33.83 -25.78
N ILE A 8 0.87 -33.13 -26.90
CA ILE A 8 1.26 -31.70 -26.90
C ILE A 8 0.16 -30.83 -26.27
N PHE A 9 -1.11 -31.15 -26.54
CA PHE A 9 -2.25 -30.43 -25.97
C PHE A 9 -2.40 -30.66 -24.46
N LEU A 10 -2.09 -31.87 -23.97
CA LEU A 10 -2.07 -32.17 -22.53
C LEU A 10 -0.95 -31.43 -21.80
N ILE A 11 0.24 -31.36 -22.40
CA ILE A 11 1.39 -30.65 -21.84
C ILE A 11 1.11 -29.13 -21.76
N SER A 12 0.48 -28.54 -22.78
CA SER A 12 0.15 -27.11 -22.76
C SER A 12 -0.88 -26.77 -21.68
N ILE A 13 -1.90 -27.61 -21.47
CA ILE A 13 -2.90 -27.40 -20.40
C ILE A 13 -2.26 -27.43 -19.01
N ILE A 14 -1.33 -28.35 -18.77
CA ILE A 14 -0.63 -28.48 -17.47
C ILE A 14 0.27 -27.25 -17.22
N LEU A 15 0.97 -26.77 -18.26
CA LEU A 15 1.78 -25.55 -18.17
C LEU A 15 0.94 -24.31 -17.86
N VAL A 16 -0.20 -24.14 -18.54
CA VAL A 16 -1.12 -23.01 -18.29
C VAL A 16 -1.69 -23.08 -16.86
N ALA A 17 -2.10 -24.26 -16.38
CA ALA A 17 -2.59 -24.43 -15.02
C ALA A 17 -1.53 -24.12 -13.94
N SER A 18 -0.26 -24.48 -14.18
CA SER A 18 0.85 -24.16 -13.27
C SER A 18 1.13 -22.66 -13.20
N LEU A 19 1.02 -21.95 -14.33
CA LEU A 19 1.21 -20.49 -14.39
C LEU A 19 0.11 -19.72 -13.65
N ILE A 20 -1.14 -20.21 -13.70
CA ILE A 20 -2.27 -19.59 -12.97
C ILE A 20 -2.10 -19.81 -11.46
N GLY A 21 -1.76 -21.03 -11.03
CA GLY A 21 -1.57 -21.33 -9.61
C GLY A 21 -0.41 -20.59 -8.95
N LEU A 22 0.68 -20.33 -9.68
CA LEU A 22 1.81 -19.54 -9.18
C LEU A 22 1.45 -18.07 -8.97
N ARG A 23 0.68 -17.47 -9.90
CA ARG A 23 0.21 -16.09 -9.78
C ARG A 23 -0.71 -15.87 -8.58
N ASP A 24 -1.60 -16.83 -8.33
CA ASP A 24 -2.58 -16.76 -7.24
C ASP A 24 -1.90 -16.89 -5.85
N LEU A 25 -0.82 -17.68 -5.76
CA LEU A 25 0.02 -17.78 -4.56
C LEU A 25 0.86 -16.53 -4.32
N GLU A 26 1.40 -15.92 -5.37
CA GLU A 26 2.19 -14.69 -5.29
C GLU A 26 1.34 -13.50 -4.83
N GLU A 27 0.13 -13.37 -5.38
CA GLU A 27 -0.83 -12.34 -4.97
C GLU A 27 -1.26 -12.51 -3.51
N LYS A 28 -1.52 -13.75 -3.07
CA LYS A 28 -1.95 -14.03 -1.70
C LYS A 28 -0.84 -13.80 -0.65
N ASN A 29 0.42 -14.06 -0.99
CA ASN A 29 1.56 -13.76 -0.13
C ASN A 29 1.87 -12.26 -0.06
N SER A 30 1.58 -11.50 -1.12
CA SER A 30 1.83 -10.05 -1.16
C SER A 30 1.07 -9.26 -0.09
N TYR A 31 0.02 -9.82 0.49
CA TYR A 31 -0.84 -9.17 1.50
C TYR A 31 -0.62 -9.70 2.91
N GLN A 32 0.33 -10.61 3.10
CA GLN A 32 0.78 -11.07 4.41
C GLN A 32 2.11 -10.40 4.76
N GLY A 33 2.23 -9.95 6.00
CA GLY A 33 3.43 -9.27 6.47
C GLY A 33 3.11 -8.03 7.29
N LYS A 34 4.18 -7.32 7.63
CA LYS A 34 4.13 -6.12 8.46
C LYS A 34 4.87 -4.98 7.79
N ALA A 35 4.34 -3.78 7.94
CA ALA A 35 4.99 -2.54 7.55
C ALA A 35 5.28 -1.71 8.80
N THR A 36 6.28 -0.85 8.70
CA THR A 36 6.54 0.20 9.70
C THR A 36 5.82 1.47 9.26
N LEU A 37 4.91 1.98 10.08
CA LEU A 37 4.27 3.27 9.89
C LEU A 37 4.95 4.31 10.79
N ILE A 38 5.43 5.39 10.18
CA ILE A 38 6.04 6.53 10.87
C ILE A 38 5.16 7.75 10.59
N ILE A 39 4.60 8.33 11.64
CA ILE A 39 3.87 9.60 11.58
C ILE A 39 4.72 10.66 12.27
N MET A 40 5.18 11.63 11.51
CA MET A 40 6.04 12.70 11.99
C MET A 40 5.31 14.02 11.94
N THR A 41 5.26 14.69 13.09
CA THR A 41 4.75 16.05 13.26
C THR A 41 5.90 16.96 13.68
N LEU A 42 5.63 18.27 13.85
CA LEU A 42 6.66 19.22 14.31
C LEU A 42 7.14 18.96 15.75
N GLY A 43 6.33 18.27 16.57
CA GLY A 43 6.62 18.07 18.00
C GLY A 43 6.80 16.62 18.42
N GLU A 44 6.39 15.67 17.58
CA GLU A 44 6.35 14.25 17.92
C GLU A 44 6.56 13.38 16.67
N THR A 45 7.24 12.26 16.88
CA THR A 45 7.32 11.16 15.91
C THR A 45 6.74 9.90 16.55
N ILE A 46 5.70 9.36 15.92
CA ILE A 46 5.12 8.07 16.28
C ILE A 46 5.64 7.04 15.28
N GLN A 47 6.10 5.89 15.79
CA GLN A 47 6.51 4.76 14.98
C GLN A 47 5.78 3.51 15.47
N GLU A 48 5.06 2.84 14.58
CA GLU A 48 4.33 1.62 14.88
C GLU A 48 4.51 0.57 13.79
N GLU A 49 4.39 -0.70 14.19
CA GLU A 49 4.38 -1.83 13.27
C GLU A 49 2.92 -2.24 13.02
N THR A 50 2.54 -2.40 11.75
CA THR A 50 1.16 -2.66 11.35
C THR A 50 1.04 -3.79 10.34
N ASP A 51 0.01 -4.62 10.48
CA ASP A 51 -0.26 -5.71 9.53
C ASP A 51 -0.82 -5.13 8.23
N VAL A 52 -0.12 -5.38 7.11
CA VAL A 52 -0.47 -4.79 5.80
C VAL A 52 -1.84 -5.25 5.31
N GLY A 53 -2.18 -6.51 5.54
CA GLY A 53 -3.55 -7.05 5.47
C GLY A 53 -4.32 -6.79 4.17
N GLY A 54 -3.64 -6.48 3.06
CA GLY A 54 -4.26 -6.14 1.79
C GLY A 54 -5.12 -4.87 1.80
N VAL A 55 -4.87 -3.95 2.74
CA VAL A 55 -5.52 -2.63 2.77
C VAL A 55 -4.56 -1.54 2.31
N SER A 56 -5.10 -0.41 1.85
CA SER A 56 -4.26 0.74 1.51
C SER A 56 -3.70 1.41 2.78
N VAL A 57 -2.71 2.30 2.62
CA VAL A 57 -2.17 3.11 3.73
C VAL A 57 -3.28 3.87 4.46
N LEU A 58 -4.24 4.43 3.71
CA LEU A 58 -5.40 5.07 4.31
C LEU A 58 -6.22 4.10 5.16
N GLY A 59 -6.38 2.86 4.70
CA GLY A 59 -7.04 1.80 5.45
C GLY A 59 -6.27 1.39 6.71
N LEU A 60 -4.93 1.41 6.70
CA LEU A 60 -4.11 1.19 7.89
C LEU A 60 -4.31 2.30 8.92
N LEU A 61 -4.18 3.56 8.48
CA LEU A 61 -4.37 4.72 9.36
C LEU A 61 -5.73 4.71 10.05
N ASN A 62 -6.79 4.42 9.29
CA ASN A 62 -8.16 4.44 9.79
C ASN A 62 -8.47 3.35 10.85
N LYS A 63 -7.54 2.41 11.12
CA LYS A 63 -7.68 1.42 12.19
C LYS A 63 -7.31 1.99 13.56
N ASN A 64 -6.26 2.82 13.60
CA ASN A 64 -5.61 3.24 14.85
C ASN A 64 -5.65 4.76 15.08
N HIS A 65 -5.93 5.55 14.04
CA HIS A 65 -5.91 7.01 14.08
C HIS A 65 -7.23 7.61 13.63
N ASP A 66 -7.60 8.77 14.20
CA ASP A 66 -8.70 9.57 13.66
C ASP A 66 -8.20 10.35 12.45
N ILE A 67 -8.73 10.07 11.26
CA ILE A 67 -8.24 10.71 10.03
C ILE A 67 -9.32 11.54 9.35
N LYS A 68 -8.88 12.66 8.76
CA LYS A 68 -9.71 13.45 7.85
C LYS A 68 -9.06 13.46 6.48
N VAL A 69 -9.91 13.37 5.47
CA VAL A 69 -9.50 13.37 4.07
C VAL A 69 -10.31 14.36 3.27
N LEU A 70 -9.67 14.93 2.26
CA LEU A 70 -10.33 15.66 1.19
C LEU A 70 -10.46 14.74 -0.03
N GLN A 71 -11.70 14.46 -0.42
CA GLN A 71 -11.99 13.73 -1.66
C GLN A 71 -11.69 14.63 -2.86
N THR A 72 -10.82 14.15 -3.76
CA THR A 72 -10.62 14.73 -5.09
C THR A 72 -11.28 13.85 -6.16
N PRO A 73 -11.39 14.28 -7.42
CA PRO A 73 -11.93 13.43 -8.48
C PRO A 73 -11.16 12.13 -8.69
N THR A 74 -9.89 12.08 -8.29
CA THR A 74 -9.00 10.95 -8.59
C THR A 74 -8.42 10.27 -7.36
N SER A 75 -8.47 10.86 -6.15
CA SER A 75 -7.84 10.31 -4.94
C SER A 75 -8.44 10.89 -3.65
N LYS A 76 -8.02 10.37 -2.50
CA LYS A 76 -8.27 10.97 -1.19
C LYS A 76 -6.97 11.55 -0.64
N ARG A 77 -6.94 12.86 -0.46
CA ARG A 77 -5.80 13.56 0.15
C ARG A 77 -5.96 13.57 1.66
N LEU A 78 -4.96 13.12 2.39
CA LEU A 78 -4.92 13.20 3.85
C LEU A 78 -4.83 14.66 4.29
N THR A 79 -5.74 15.09 5.18
CA THR A 79 -5.76 16.46 5.71
C THR A 79 -5.55 16.51 7.21
N CYS A 80 -5.95 15.48 7.96
CA CYS A 80 -5.63 15.36 9.38
C CYS A 80 -5.29 13.92 9.75
N ILE A 81 -4.39 13.77 10.72
CA ILE A 81 -4.14 12.55 11.48
C ILE A 81 -4.24 12.96 12.95
N ASP A 82 -5.13 12.30 13.68
CA ASP A 82 -5.55 12.63 15.03
C ASP A 82 -5.89 14.13 15.13
N ASP A 83 -5.31 14.84 16.10
CA ASP A 83 -5.55 16.28 16.31
C ASP A 83 -4.69 17.20 15.42
N VAL A 84 -3.86 16.64 14.54
CA VAL A 84 -2.93 17.42 13.68
C VAL A 84 -3.49 17.56 12.26
N CYS A 85 -3.89 18.79 11.92
CA CYS A 85 -4.50 19.12 10.64
C CYS A 85 -3.61 20.04 9.78
N ALA A 86 -3.46 19.68 8.51
CA ALA A 86 -2.88 20.51 7.45
C ALA A 86 -3.80 21.69 7.12
N LYS A 87 -3.25 22.90 7.16
CA LYS A 87 -3.91 24.16 6.79
C LYS A 87 -2.90 25.08 6.11
N ASN A 88 -3.37 25.96 5.24
CA ASN A 88 -2.54 26.94 4.52
C ASN A 88 -1.38 26.24 3.79
N GLN A 89 -0.13 26.60 4.11
CA GLN A 89 1.08 26.05 3.51
C GLN A 89 1.51 24.68 4.07
N PHE A 90 0.81 24.15 5.09
CA PHE A 90 1.14 22.86 5.67
C PHE A 90 0.42 21.72 4.96
N TRP A 91 1.08 20.57 4.86
CA TRP A 91 0.58 19.36 4.21
C TRP A 91 1.19 18.10 4.84
N TRP A 92 0.61 16.94 4.49
CA TRP A 92 1.14 15.62 4.82
C TRP A 92 1.88 15.05 3.61
N LYS A 93 3.20 15.00 3.71
CA LYS A 93 4.08 14.33 2.76
C LYS A 93 4.03 12.83 2.98
N PHE A 94 3.95 12.08 1.89
CA PHE A 94 3.85 10.63 1.91
C PHE A 94 5.05 10.02 1.17
N LEU A 95 5.85 9.25 1.89
CA LEU A 95 6.98 8.50 1.35
C LEU A 95 6.84 7.03 1.69
N VAL A 96 7.46 6.19 0.87
CA VAL A 96 7.65 4.77 1.17
C VAL A 96 9.09 4.41 0.91
N ASN A 97 9.75 3.79 1.88
CA ASN A 97 11.18 3.42 1.84
C ASN A 97 12.06 4.62 1.46
N ASP A 98 11.81 5.78 2.10
CA ASP A 98 12.48 7.06 1.87
C ASP A 98 12.29 7.68 0.47
N GLU A 99 11.42 7.10 -0.37
CA GLU A 99 11.13 7.59 -1.71
C GLU A 99 9.74 8.24 -1.82
N LEU A 100 9.65 9.31 -2.62
CA LEU A 100 8.37 9.89 -3.00
C LEU A 100 7.62 8.91 -3.91
N VAL A 101 6.45 8.48 -3.48
CA VAL A 101 5.57 7.63 -4.27
C VAL A 101 4.58 8.47 -5.07
N LEU A 102 4.38 8.11 -6.34
CA LEU A 102 3.38 8.76 -7.22
C LEU A 102 1.93 8.36 -6.88
N SER A 103 1.75 7.40 -5.97
CA SER A 103 0.45 6.95 -5.51
C SER A 103 -0.02 7.77 -4.31
N SER A 104 -1.33 7.91 -4.17
CA SER A 104 -1.95 8.53 -3.00
C SER A 104 -2.15 7.49 -1.89
N VAL A 105 -2.29 7.94 -0.64
CA VAL A 105 -2.45 7.05 0.53
C VAL A 105 -3.66 6.12 0.42
N ASP A 106 -4.71 6.49 -0.32
CA ASP A 106 -5.87 5.64 -0.54
C ASP A 106 -5.65 4.54 -1.59
N LYS A 107 -4.58 4.63 -2.37
CA LYS A 107 -4.27 3.75 -3.50
C LYS A 107 -2.98 2.95 -3.34
N TYR A 108 -2.11 3.33 -2.41
CA TYR A 108 -0.91 2.56 -2.11
C TYR A 108 -1.25 1.42 -1.16
N TYR A 109 -0.93 0.19 -1.56
CA TYR A 109 -1.09 -1.02 -0.76
C TYR A 109 0.29 -1.46 -0.27
N PRO A 110 0.58 -1.35 1.03
CA PRO A 110 1.87 -1.72 1.58
C PRO A 110 2.19 -3.19 1.44
N LYS A 111 3.48 -3.48 1.33
CA LYS A 111 4.08 -4.80 1.29
C LYS A 111 4.82 -5.07 2.59
N ASP A 112 5.10 -6.35 2.82
CA ASP A 112 5.95 -6.76 3.94
C ASP A 112 7.31 -6.04 3.90
N GLY A 113 7.70 -5.48 5.03
CA GLY A 113 8.94 -4.74 5.21
C GLY A 113 8.92 -3.27 4.76
N ASP A 114 7.83 -2.77 4.18
CA ASP A 114 7.76 -1.35 3.79
C ASP A 114 7.87 -0.43 5.01
N VAL A 115 8.58 0.69 4.84
CA VAL A 115 8.61 1.81 5.77
C VAL A 115 7.80 2.96 5.18
N ILE A 116 6.64 3.22 5.75
CA ILE A 116 5.72 4.28 5.34
C ILE A 116 5.96 5.50 6.21
N LEU A 117 6.30 6.63 5.62
CA LEU A 117 6.47 7.90 6.32
C LEU A 117 5.37 8.89 5.92
N LEU A 118 4.67 9.41 6.92
CA LEU A 118 3.73 10.52 6.82
C LEU A 118 4.29 11.70 7.60
N GLU A 119 4.82 12.68 6.89
CA GLU A 119 5.50 13.83 7.47
C GLU A 119 4.65 15.09 7.32
N TYR A 120 4.31 15.72 8.44
CA TYR A 120 3.64 17.01 8.48
C TYR A 120 4.68 18.14 8.39
N GLY A 121 4.57 18.96 7.35
CA GLY A 121 5.50 20.07 7.12
C GLY A 121 4.96 21.11 6.14
N GLU A 122 5.75 22.16 5.91
CA GLU A 122 5.45 23.16 4.87
C GLU A 122 5.74 22.58 3.48
N GLU A 123 5.05 23.10 2.45
CA GLU A 123 5.34 22.80 1.05
C GLU A 123 6.63 23.52 0.63
N GLU A 124 7.73 22.76 0.52
CA GLU A 124 9.04 23.24 0.05
C GLU A 124 9.08 23.52 -1.46
#